data_AF-A0A7C3P9M9-F1
#
_entry.id   AF-A0A7C3P9M9-F1
#
_cell.length_a   1.000
_cell.length_b   1.000
_cell.length_c   1.000
_cell.angle_alpha   90.00
_cell.angle_beta   90.00
_cell.angle_gamma   90.00
#
_symmetry.space_group_name_H-M   'P 1'
#
loop_
_entity.id
_entity.type
_entity.pdbx_description
1 polymer ?
#
loop_
_entity_poly.entity_id
_entity_poly.type
_entity_poly.pdbx_seq_one_letter_code
_entity_poly.pdbx_strand_id
1 'polypeptide(L)'
;MPKRREAAGAWRLLATGCFLLAAGLAANSLLGPLAFGVIDYRYTETFENQAIGLDAFALAIAGPLLLAAGALALRGHVAAAFVALGPSLMAAYMLPQYVLGGHYNAQPGNNEDFFLLHLGLFILSAAVAVAAWLSVDASRLPPASARSRRWTGVLMLAVAAFLALRYLPVLMDVWRDRPSEEYLEDPVAFWLIAFMDLGIVMPAASPAAGRCSPAPRARASRCTRSWPGLRSWGRPSRPWASPCRSTTTRTPP
;
A
#
# COMPACT_ATOMS: atom_id res chain seq x y z
N MET A 1 -0.84 14.70 -27.75
CA MET A 1 0.38 13.85 -27.73
C MET A 1 1.26 13.95 -26.47
N PRO A 2 1.42 15.09 -25.75
CA PRO A 2 2.36 15.16 -24.60
C PRO A 2 1.99 14.24 -23.42
N LYS A 3 0.71 14.16 -23.04
CA LYS A 3 0.22 13.30 -21.92
C LYS A 3 0.60 11.82 -22.00
N ARG A 4 0.71 11.25 -23.21
CA ARG A 4 1.11 9.82 -23.37
C ARG A 4 2.61 9.60 -23.12
N ARG A 5 3.45 10.59 -23.44
CA ARG A 5 4.89 10.52 -23.21
C ARG A 5 5.23 10.70 -21.73
N GLU A 6 4.54 11.61 -21.04
CA GLU A 6 4.65 11.82 -19.60
C GLU A 6 4.27 10.55 -18.81
N ALA A 7 3.13 9.93 -19.16
CA ALA A 7 2.72 8.67 -18.55
C ALA A 7 3.73 7.54 -18.80
N ALA A 8 4.27 7.43 -20.02
CA ALA A 8 5.31 6.43 -20.33
C ALA A 8 6.62 6.68 -19.54
N GLY A 9 6.97 7.96 -19.30
CA GLY A 9 8.09 8.33 -18.45
C GLY A 9 7.90 7.90 -16.99
N ALA A 10 6.72 8.16 -16.43
CA ALA A 10 6.38 7.78 -15.05
C ALA A 10 6.48 6.25 -14.83
N TRP A 11 5.95 5.44 -15.76
CA TRP A 11 6.04 3.99 -15.67
C TRP A 11 7.48 3.46 -15.76
N ARG A 12 8.33 4.08 -16.59
CA ARG A 12 9.76 3.72 -16.68
C ARG A 12 10.51 4.08 -15.39
N LEU A 13 10.20 5.23 -14.78
CA LEU A 13 10.77 5.63 -13.50
C LEU A 13 10.36 4.66 -12.38
N LEU A 14 9.08 4.31 -12.30
CA LEU A 14 8.60 3.30 -11.35
C LEU A 14 9.30 1.96 -11.55
N ALA A 15 9.42 1.49 -12.81
CA ALA A 15 10.11 0.25 -13.12
C ALA A 15 11.58 0.28 -12.66
N THR A 16 12.29 1.35 -12.98
CA THR A 16 13.68 1.55 -12.60
C THR A 16 13.84 1.56 -11.08
N GLY A 17 12.98 2.31 -10.37
CA GLY A 17 12.97 2.36 -8.92
C GLY A 17 12.72 0.98 -8.29
N CYS A 18 11.77 0.20 -8.82
CA CYS A 18 11.52 -1.16 -8.34
C CYS A 18 12.73 -2.09 -8.54
N PHE A 19 13.37 -2.06 -9.71
CA PHE A 19 14.54 -2.90 -9.97
C PHE A 19 15.74 -2.51 -9.11
N LEU A 20 16.00 -1.21 -8.97
CA LEU A 20 17.07 -0.70 -8.10
C LEU A 20 16.81 -1.05 -6.64
N LEU A 21 15.56 -0.92 -6.17
CA LEU A 21 15.21 -1.29 -4.80
C LEU A 21 15.35 -2.79 -4.57
N ALA A 22 14.89 -3.64 -5.50
CA ALA A 22 15.06 -5.08 -5.40
C ALA A 22 16.54 -5.49 -5.33
N ALA A 23 17.37 -4.93 -6.20
CA ALA A 23 18.82 -5.17 -6.20
C ALA A 23 19.48 -4.65 -4.91
N GLY A 24 19.07 -3.47 -4.44
CA GLY A 24 19.57 -2.87 -3.22
C GLY A 24 19.22 -3.65 -1.96
N LEU A 25 17.98 -4.12 -1.84
CA LEU A 25 17.56 -5.01 -0.75
C LEU A 25 18.33 -6.33 -0.80
N ALA A 26 18.48 -6.93 -1.99
CA ALA A 26 19.25 -8.15 -2.12
C ALA A 26 20.73 -7.96 -1.73
N ALA A 27 21.34 -6.84 -2.14
CA ALA A 27 22.69 -6.50 -1.73
C ALA A 27 22.80 -6.31 -0.21
N ASN A 28 21.88 -5.58 0.41
CA ASN A 28 21.84 -5.39 1.86
C ASN A 28 21.76 -6.72 2.61
N SER A 29 20.80 -7.57 2.24
CA SER A 29 20.57 -8.86 2.89
C SER A 29 21.74 -9.83 2.71
N LEU A 30 22.38 -9.84 1.54
CA LEU A 30 23.54 -10.70 1.29
C LEU A 30 24.82 -10.18 1.98
N LEU A 31 25.01 -8.86 2.04
CA LEU A 31 26.13 -8.26 2.76
C LEU A 31 25.99 -8.41 4.27
N GLY A 32 24.76 -8.53 4.79
CA GLY A 32 24.48 -8.79 6.20
C GLY A 32 24.76 -10.23 6.66
N PRO A 33 24.28 -10.60 7.87
CA PRO A 33 24.58 -11.86 8.53
C PRO A 33 23.97 -13.10 7.84
N LEU A 34 23.07 -12.91 6.87
CA LEU A 34 22.43 -14.02 6.16
C LEU A 34 23.39 -14.77 5.22
N ALA A 35 24.44 -14.11 4.71
CA ALA A 35 25.37 -14.73 3.77
C ALA A 35 26.84 -14.34 3.99
N PHE A 36 27.22 -13.08 3.73
CA PHE A 36 28.63 -12.70 3.68
C PHE A 36 29.16 -12.10 4.98
N GLY A 37 28.30 -11.61 5.89
CA GLY A 37 28.72 -11.06 7.18
C GLY A 37 29.65 -9.84 7.05
N VAL A 38 29.52 -9.07 5.97
CA VAL A 38 30.29 -7.84 5.73
C VAL A 38 29.74 -6.70 6.58
N ILE A 39 28.42 -6.62 6.70
CA ILE A 39 27.70 -5.73 7.60
C ILE A 39 27.43 -6.51 8.88
N ASP A 40 28.10 -6.12 9.95
CA ASP A 40 27.91 -6.62 11.29
C ASP A 40 27.09 -5.59 12.08
N TYR A 41 25.86 -5.96 12.42
CA TYR A 41 24.94 -5.04 13.07
C TYR A 41 25.21 -5.02 14.56
N ARG A 42 25.31 -3.81 15.12
CA ARG A 42 25.47 -3.59 16.57
C ARG A 42 24.19 -3.89 17.34
N TYR A 43 23.70 -5.12 17.27
CA TYR A 43 22.41 -5.53 17.80
C TYR A 43 22.56 -6.44 19.01
N THR A 44 21.48 -6.57 19.77
CA THR A 44 21.26 -7.70 20.67
C THR A 44 20.96 -8.97 19.86
N GLU A 45 21.19 -10.14 20.44
CA GLU A 45 20.91 -11.41 19.77
C GLU A 45 19.44 -11.52 19.33
N THR A 46 18.51 -11.08 20.18
CA THR A 46 17.08 -11.07 19.85
C THR A 46 16.77 -10.15 18.66
N PHE A 47 17.42 -8.99 18.57
CA PHE A 47 17.17 -8.06 17.46
C PHE A 47 17.88 -8.48 16.16
N GLU A 48 19.05 -9.10 16.27
CA GLU A 48 19.75 -9.71 15.13
C GLU A 48 18.94 -10.83 14.50
N ASN A 49 18.38 -11.75 15.30
CA ASN A 49 17.53 -12.83 14.81
C ASN A 49 16.29 -12.30 14.06
N GLN A 50 15.72 -11.19 14.51
CA GLN A 50 14.62 -10.52 13.81
C GLN A 50 15.08 -9.91 12.48
N ALA A 51 16.24 -9.26 12.45
CA ALA A 51 16.82 -8.69 11.24
C ALA A 51 17.12 -9.77 10.19
N ILE A 52 17.67 -10.91 10.61
CA ILE A 52 17.90 -12.09 9.74
C ILE A 52 16.58 -12.57 9.12
N GLY A 53 15.52 -12.70 9.93
CA GLY A 53 14.20 -13.09 9.44
C GLY A 53 13.64 -12.10 8.40
N LEU A 54 13.90 -10.81 8.61
CA LEU A 54 13.46 -9.75 7.72
C LEU A 54 14.25 -9.72 6.41
N ASP A 55 15.57 -9.96 6.46
CA ASP A 55 16.42 -10.11 5.28
C ASP A 55 16.04 -11.34 4.45
N ALA A 56 15.74 -12.46 5.11
CA ALA A 56 15.22 -13.65 4.44
C ALA A 56 13.88 -13.36 3.73
N PHE A 57 12.96 -12.63 4.39
CA PHE A 57 11.71 -12.20 3.78
C PHE A 57 11.94 -11.24 2.60
N ALA A 58 12.90 -10.32 2.73
CA ALA A 58 13.25 -9.39 1.67
C ALA A 58 13.73 -10.13 0.40
N LEU A 59 14.58 -11.14 0.54
CA LEU A 59 15.08 -11.94 -0.58
C LEU A 59 14.02 -12.88 -1.16
N ALA A 60 13.26 -13.57 -0.32
CA ALA A 60 12.34 -14.63 -0.76
C ALA A 60 11.03 -14.07 -1.32
N ILE A 61 10.59 -12.89 -0.86
CA ILE A 61 9.25 -12.36 -1.16
C ILE A 61 9.32 -10.93 -1.70
N ALA A 62 9.90 -9.98 -0.94
CA ALA A 62 9.80 -8.57 -1.30
C ALA A 62 10.54 -8.23 -2.61
N GLY A 63 11.77 -8.71 -2.76
CA GLY A 63 12.61 -8.56 -3.96
C GLY A 63 11.93 -9.12 -5.21
N PRO A 64 11.50 -10.40 -5.22
CA PRO A 64 10.75 -10.98 -6.34
C PRO A 64 9.48 -10.19 -6.72
N LEU A 65 8.72 -9.70 -5.72
CA LEU A 65 7.56 -8.85 -5.99
C LEU A 65 7.93 -7.50 -6.60
N LEU A 66 9.03 -6.87 -6.17
CA LEU A 66 9.54 -5.64 -6.78
C LEU A 66 10.01 -5.87 -8.22
N LEU A 67 10.69 -6.99 -8.50
CA LEU A 67 11.06 -7.36 -9.87
C LEU A 67 9.81 -7.56 -10.74
N ALA A 68 8.80 -8.27 -10.23
CA ALA A 68 7.53 -8.45 -10.93
C ALA A 68 6.81 -7.12 -11.18
N ALA A 69 6.78 -6.24 -10.17
CA ALA A 69 6.21 -4.90 -10.30
C ALA A 69 6.94 -4.06 -11.35
N GLY A 70 8.27 -4.11 -11.39
CA GLY A 70 9.08 -3.42 -12.40
C GLY A 70 8.79 -3.94 -13.82
N ALA A 71 8.70 -5.25 -13.99
CA ALA A 71 8.33 -5.86 -15.27
C ALA A 71 6.92 -5.47 -15.72
N LEU A 72 5.95 -5.42 -14.79
CA LEU A 72 4.58 -4.96 -15.07
C LEU A 72 4.55 -3.46 -15.42
N ALA A 73 5.37 -2.64 -14.76
CA ALA A 73 5.47 -1.20 -15.03
C ALA A 73 6.03 -0.94 -16.43
N LEU A 74 7.04 -1.69 -16.88
CA LEU A 74 7.53 -1.61 -18.27
C LEU A 74 6.45 -1.95 -19.30
N ARG A 75 5.49 -2.80 -18.95
CA ARG A 75 4.32 -3.16 -19.78
C ARG A 75 3.15 -2.17 -19.65
N GLY A 76 3.27 -1.15 -18.79
CA GLY A 76 2.20 -0.20 -18.49
C GLY A 76 0.99 -0.83 -17.81
N HIS A 77 1.19 -1.95 -17.11
CA HIS A 77 0.10 -2.71 -16.49
C HIS A 77 -0.31 -2.08 -15.14
N VAL A 78 -1.62 -1.85 -14.96
CA VAL A 78 -2.17 -1.16 -13.78
C VAL A 78 -1.83 -1.82 -12.44
N ALA A 79 -1.63 -3.15 -12.43
CA ALA A 79 -1.24 -3.88 -11.22
C ALA A 79 0.18 -3.55 -10.74
N ALA A 80 1.05 -2.98 -11.57
CA ALA A 80 2.43 -2.68 -11.19
C ALA A 80 2.52 -1.80 -9.93
N ALA A 81 1.75 -0.72 -9.90
CA ALA A 81 1.67 0.20 -8.75
C ALA A 81 1.18 -0.52 -7.49
N PHE A 82 0.17 -1.37 -7.62
CA PHE A 82 -0.38 -2.13 -6.48
C PHE A 82 0.62 -3.15 -5.92
N VAL A 83 1.33 -3.87 -6.80
CA VAL A 83 2.35 -4.86 -6.41
C VAL A 83 3.58 -4.19 -5.81
N ALA A 84 4.01 -3.03 -6.32
CA ALA A 84 5.16 -2.29 -5.81
C ALA A 84 4.94 -1.72 -4.40
N LEU A 85 3.70 -1.31 -4.08
CA LEU A 85 3.39 -0.54 -2.89
C LEU A 85 3.74 -1.28 -1.59
N GLY A 86 3.36 -2.56 -1.48
CA GLY A 86 3.61 -3.35 -0.26
C GLY A 86 5.11 -3.51 0.06
N PRO A 87 5.91 -4.10 -0.84
CA PRO A 87 7.35 -4.26 -0.66
C PRO A 87 8.11 -2.95 -0.45
N SER A 88 7.71 -1.87 -1.12
CA SER A 88 8.37 -0.56 -0.94
C SER A 88 8.06 0.06 0.42
N LEU A 89 6.82 -0.05 0.91
CA LEU A 89 6.48 0.38 2.28
C LEU A 89 7.17 -0.48 3.34
N MET A 90 7.26 -1.81 3.13
CA MET A 90 8.00 -2.70 4.01
C MET A 90 9.49 -2.30 4.09
N ALA A 91 10.13 -2.02 2.94
CA ALA A 91 11.51 -1.55 2.93
C ALA A 91 11.68 -0.21 3.65
N ALA A 92 10.76 0.74 3.43
CA ALA A 92 10.79 2.04 4.09
C ALA A 92 10.60 1.93 5.62
N TYR A 93 9.88 0.91 6.09
CA TYR A 93 9.72 0.58 7.51
C TYR A 93 10.96 -0.13 8.09
N MET A 94 11.59 -1.02 7.31
CA MET A 94 12.74 -1.81 7.74
C MET A 94 14.02 -0.98 7.83
N LEU A 95 14.33 -0.20 6.80
CA LEU A 95 15.66 0.38 6.62
C LEU A 95 16.10 1.36 7.73
N PRO A 96 15.19 2.15 8.35
CA PRO A 96 15.55 2.94 9.52
C PRO A 96 16.05 2.09 10.69
N GLN A 97 15.58 0.85 10.83
CA GLN A 97 15.94 -0.04 11.93
C GLN A 97 17.42 -0.42 11.90
N TYR A 98 17.98 -0.68 10.71
CA TYR A 98 19.42 -0.96 10.49
C TYR A 98 20.37 0.12 10.96
N VAL A 99 19.88 1.34 11.18
CA VAL A 99 20.67 2.45 11.71
C VAL A 99 20.22 2.79 13.13
N LEU A 100 18.93 2.93 13.37
CA LEU A 100 18.42 3.46 14.63
C LEU A 100 18.33 2.42 15.75
N GLY A 101 18.25 1.13 15.42
CA GLY A 101 18.25 0.05 16.41
C GLY A 101 19.64 -0.38 16.86
N GLY A 102 20.71 0.24 16.35
CA GLY A 102 22.08 -0.11 16.72
C GLY A 102 22.47 0.40 18.11
N HIS A 103 23.07 -0.47 18.92
CA HIS A 103 23.69 -0.16 20.20
C HIS A 103 25.17 0.24 20.03
N TYR A 104 25.39 1.40 19.42
CA TYR A 104 26.72 1.89 19.03
C TYR A 104 27.79 1.93 20.13
N ASN A 105 27.38 2.04 21.38
CA ASN A 105 28.29 2.12 22.53
C ASN A 105 28.44 0.81 23.31
N ALA A 106 27.65 -0.22 23.00
CA ALA A 106 27.57 -1.44 23.81
C ALA A 106 27.80 -2.73 23.02
N GLN A 107 27.50 -2.74 21.72
CA GLN A 107 27.66 -3.92 20.88
C GLN A 107 28.76 -3.71 19.83
N PRO A 108 29.57 -4.73 19.52
CA PRO A 108 30.50 -4.71 18.39
C PRO A 108 29.73 -4.68 17.06
N GLY A 109 30.38 -4.22 15.99
CA GLY A 109 29.80 -4.14 14.65
C GLY A 109 30.37 -2.99 13.83
N ASN A 110 29.80 -2.77 12.64
CA ASN A 110 30.23 -1.75 11.69
C ASN A 110 29.09 -1.16 10.83
N ASN A 111 27.82 -1.37 11.20
CA ASN A 111 26.68 -0.96 10.38
C ASN A 111 26.61 0.56 10.13
N GLU A 112 27.24 1.39 10.97
CA GLU A 112 27.41 2.82 10.76
C GLU A 112 28.18 3.18 9.47
N ASP A 113 29.14 2.34 9.06
CA ASP A 113 29.94 2.55 7.84
C ASP A 113 29.06 2.46 6.58
N PHE A 114 27.94 1.76 6.70
CA PHE A 114 26.94 1.55 5.65
C PHE A 114 25.75 2.51 5.78
N PHE A 115 25.82 3.53 6.64
CA PHE A 115 24.74 4.50 6.85
C PHE A 115 24.18 5.08 5.54
N LEU A 116 25.04 5.48 4.61
CA LEU A 116 24.62 6.06 3.33
C LEU A 116 23.91 5.06 2.43
N LEU A 117 24.27 3.77 2.50
CA LEU A 117 23.54 2.71 1.81
C LEU A 117 22.12 2.60 2.36
N HIS A 118 21.97 2.45 3.68
CA HIS A 118 20.66 2.34 4.33
C HIS A 118 19.78 3.57 4.07
N LEU A 119 20.35 4.77 4.18
CA LEU A 119 19.63 6.02 3.89
C LEU A 119 19.23 6.11 2.42
N GLY A 120 20.12 5.74 1.50
CA GLY A 120 19.83 5.73 0.06
C GLY A 120 18.69 4.77 -0.29
N LEU A 121 18.70 3.56 0.29
CA LEU A 121 17.63 2.59 0.14
C LEU A 121 16.33 3.08 0.79
N PHE A 122 16.40 3.77 1.93
CA PHE A 122 15.22 4.32 2.60
C PHE A 122 14.56 5.38 1.72
N ILE A 123 15.33 6.33 1.20
CA ILE A 123 14.84 7.37 0.28
C ILE A 123 14.26 6.73 -0.98
N LEU A 124 14.96 5.75 -1.56
CA LEU A 124 14.50 5.04 -2.75
C LEU A 124 13.18 4.29 -2.49
N SER A 125 13.07 3.57 -1.37
CA SER A 125 11.86 2.83 -1.03
C SER A 125 10.67 3.76 -0.77
N ALA A 126 10.88 4.87 -0.04
CA ALA A 126 9.86 5.90 0.13
C ALA A 126 9.43 6.52 -1.21
N ALA A 127 10.38 6.84 -2.09
CA ALA A 127 10.09 7.39 -3.42
C ALA A 127 9.30 6.41 -4.29
N VAL A 128 9.66 5.12 -4.28
CA VAL A 128 8.92 4.07 -4.99
C VAL A 128 7.52 3.90 -4.40
N ALA A 129 7.37 3.92 -3.08
CA ALA A 129 6.07 3.83 -2.42
C ALA A 129 5.16 5.00 -2.80
N VAL A 130 5.68 6.24 -2.78
CA VAL A 130 4.93 7.44 -3.21
C VAL A 130 4.58 7.37 -4.68
N ALA A 131 5.53 7.01 -5.55
CA ALA A 131 5.29 6.88 -6.99
C ALA A 131 4.24 5.80 -7.29
N ALA A 132 4.32 4.66 -6.60
CA ALA A 132 3.33 3.60 -6.69
C ALA A 132 1.96 4.10 -6.22
N TRP A 133 1.87 4.71 -5.05
CA TRP A 133 0.63 5.26 -4.49
C TRP A 133 -0.06 6.24 -5.44
N LEU A 134 0.69 7.20 -5.96
CA LEU A 134 0.17 8.20 -6.91
C LEU A 134 -0.22 7.60 -8.26
N SER A 135 0.30 6.42 -8.60
CA SER A 135 -0.01 5.70 -9.84
C SER A 135 -1.20 4.75 -9.70
N VAL A 136 -1.71 4.52 -8.50
CA VAL A 136 -2.91 3.69 -8.28
C VAL A 136 -4.15 4.45 -8.73
N ASP A 137 -4.71 4.04 -9.86
CA ASP A 137 -6.03 4.49 -10.33
C ASP A 137 -7.10 3.51 -9.86
N ALA A 138 -7.76 3.82 -8.73
CA ALA A 138 -8.80 2.98 -8.13
C ALA A 138 -9.97 2.71 -9.09
N SER A 139 -10.22 3.58 -10.07
CA SER A 139 -11.29 3.41 -11.05
C SER A 139 -11.01 2.30 -12.07
N ARG A 140 -9.74 1.94 -12.26
CA ARG A 140 -9.29 0.89 -13.19
C ARG A 140 -9.09 -0.46 -12.52
N LEU A 141 -9.14 -0.51 -11.19
CA LEU A 141 -9.04 -1.76 -10.47
C LEU A 141 -10.36 -2.53 -10.57
N PRO A 142 -10.32 -3.87 -10.75
CA PRO A 142 -11.51 -4.68 -10.67
C PRO A 142 -12.21 -4.44 -9.32
N PRO A 143 -13.55 -4.32 -9.29
CA PRO A 143 -14.25 -4.17 -8.03
C PRO A 143 -13.97 -5.38 -7.15
N ALA A 144 -13.49 -5.13 -5.92
CA ALA A 144 -13.24 -6.20 -4.97
C ALA A 144 -14.53 -7.00 -4.74
N SER A 145 -14.44 -8.32 -4.69
CA SER A 145 -15.59 -9.15 -4.34
C SER A 145 -15.99 -8.89 -2.88
N ALA A 146 -17.26 -9.13 -2.52
CA ALA A 146 -17.70 -9.00 -1.13
C ALA A 146 -16.88 -9.90 -0.18
N ARG A 147 -16.51 -11.09 -0.66
CA ARG A 147 -15.62 -12.02 0.03
C ARG A 147 -14.23 -11.43 0.23
N SER A 148 -13.61 -10.89 -0.82
CA SER A 148 -12.28 -10.26 -0.74
C SER A 148 -12.28 -9.09 0.24
N ARG A 149 -13.25 -8.16 0.15
CA ARG A 149 -13.37 -7.06 1.12
C ARG A 149 -13.50 -7.55 2.56
N ARG A 150 -14.31 -8.58 2.80
CA ARG A 150 -14.49 -9.16 4.13
C ARG A 150 -13.19 -9.75 4.66
N TRP A 151 -12.48 -10.53 3.85
CA TRP A 151 -11.21 -11.12 4.26
C TRP A 151 -10.10 -10.10 4.46
N THR A 152 -9.99 -9.08 3.59
CA THR A 152 -9.07 -7.97 3.81
C THR A 152 -9.38 -7.24 5.10
N GLY A 153 -10.65 -6.93 5.38
CA GLY A 153 -11.05 -6.28 6.64
C GLY A 153 -10.76 -7.14 7.87
N VAL A 154 -11.03 -8.46 7.81
CA VAL A 154 -10.69 -9.40 8.89
C VAL A 154 -9.18 -9.49 9.10
N LEU A 155 -8.40 -9.56 8.02
CA LEU A 155 -6.95 -9.63 8.10
C LEU A 155 -6.36 -8.36 8.73
N MET A 156 -6.83 -7.19 8.30
CA MET A 156 -6.39 -5.91 8.87
C MET A 156 -6.79 -5.78 10.34
N LEU A 157 -8.00 -6.19 10.72
CA LEU A 157 -8.41 -6.21 12.12
C LEU A 157 -7.57 -7.21 12.95
N ALA A 158 -7.26 -8.38 12.40
CA ALA A 158 -6.42 -9.37 13.05
C ALA A 158 -4.99 -8.85 13.27
N VAL A 159 -4.41 -8.15 12.27
CA VAL A 159 -3.10 -7.48 12.41
C VAL A 159 -3.17 -6.41 13.50
N ALA A 160 -4.17 -5.53 13.48
CA ALA A 160 -4.33 -4.50 14.51
C ALA A 160 -4.49 -5.10 15.92
N ALA A 161 -5.29 -6.18 16.05
CA ALA A 161 -5.47 -6.90 17.31
C ALA A 161 -4.17 -7.57 17.77
N PHE A 162 -3.43 -8.20 16.86
CA PHE A 162 -2.13 -8.80 17.15
C PHE A 162 -1.14 -7.76 17.68
N LEU A 163 -0.99 -6.62 17.00
CA LEU A 163 -0.11 -5.53 17.45
C LEU A 163 -0.53 -4.99 18.81
N ALA A 164 -1.82 -4.79 19.04
CA ALA A 164 -2.33 -4.36 20.34
C ALA A 164 -1.99 -5.38 21.45
N LEU A 165 -2.22 -6.66 21.20
CA LEU A 165 -1.91 -7.74 22.16
C LEU A 165 -0.42 -7.92 22.40
N ARG A 166 0.42 -7.64 21.39
CA ARG A 166 1.88 -7.69 21.49
C ARG A 166 2.43 -6.58 22.39
N TYR A 167 2.01 -5.33 22.17
CA TYR A 167 2.62 -4.19 22.85
C TYR A 167 1.94 -3.80 24.15
N LEU A 168 0.62 -4.01 24.30
CA LEU A 168 -0.12 -3.56 25.48
C LEU A 168 0.41 -4.12 26.81
N PRO A 169 0.76 -5.43 26.93
CA PRO A 169 1.32 -5.97 28.17
C PRO A 169 2.65 -5.30 28.54
N VAL A 170 3.57 -5.19 27.58
CA VAL A 170 4.90 -4.59 27.82
C VAL A 170 4.76 -3.10 28.20
N LEU A 171 3.86 -2.37 27.54
CA LEU A 171 3.59 -0.97 27.90
C LEU A 171 3.02 -0.84 29.32
N MET A 172 2.12 -1.73 29.72
CA MET A 172 1.58 -1.75 31.08
C MET A 172 2.65 -2.07 32.13
N ASP A 173 3.56 -2.97 31.81
CA ASP A 173 4.69 -3.35 32.66
C ASP A 173 5.67 -2.19 32.86
N VAL A 174 6.03 -1.48 31.77
CA VAL A 174 6.84 -0.26 31.82
C VAL A 174 6.15 0.84 32.64
N TRP A 175 4.85 1.09 32.43
CA TRP A 175 4.10 2.10 33.18
C TRP A 175 3.95 1.79 34.67
N ARG A 176 4.04 0.51 35.06
CA ARG A 176 3.99 0.05 36.45
C ARG A 176 5.36 -0.04 37.10
N ASP A 177 6.41 0.43 36.42
CA ASP A 177 7.80 0.35 36.85
C ASP A 177 8.25 -1.11 37.11
N ARG A 178 7.78 -2.02 36.25
CA ARG A 178 8.11 -3.45 36.27
C ARG A 178 8.41 -3.94 34.85
N PRO A 179 9.39 -3.37 34.15
CA PRO A 179 9.68 -3.71 32.76
C PRO A 179 9.99 -5.20 32.59
N SER A 180 9.51 -5.78 31.49
CA SER A 180 9.81 -7.17 31.11
C SER A 180 11.29 -7.34 30.73
N GLU A 181 11.81 -8.56 30.84
CA GLU A 181 13.18 -8.87 30.39
C GLU A 181 13.39 -8.54 28.91
N GLU A 182 12.39 -8.83 28.09
CA GLU A 182 12.39 -8.51 26.65
C GLU A 182 12.58 -7.00 26.39
N TYR A 183 11.91 -6.15 27.18
CA TYR A 183 12.09 -4.69 27.07
C TYR A 183 13.48 -4.26 27.51
N LEU A 184 13.99 -4.85 28.59
CA LEU A 184 15.29 -4.50 29.17
C LEU A 184 16.47 -4.93 28.28
N GLU A 185 16.30 -5.96 27.46
CA GLU A 185 17.30 -6.40 26.51
C GLU A 185 17.60 -5.31 25.46
N ASP A 186 16.56 -4.76 24.84
CA ASP A 186 16.71 -3.75 23.78
C ASP A 186 15.60 -2.67 23.81
N PRO A 187 15.69 -1.70 24.72
CA PRO A 187 14.67 -0.65 24.84
C PRO A 187 14.57 0.23 23.58
N VAL A 188 15.70 0.45 22.89
CA VAL A 188 15.75 1.33 21.71
C VAL A 188 15.04 0.66 20.55
N ALA A 189 15.36 -0.60 20.24
CA ALA A 189 14.66 -1.36 19.22
C ALA A 189 13.18 -1.52 19.56
N PHE A 190 12.85 -1.84 20.83
CA PHE A 190 11.46 -1.94 21.27
C PHE A 190 10.67 -0.67 20.96
N TRP A 191 11.14 0.51 21.40
CA TRP A 191 10.43 1.77 21.19
C TRP A 191 10.35 2.15 19.72
N LEU A 192 11.41 1.91 18.94
CA LEU A 192 11.43 2.17 17.51
C LEU A 192 10.35 1.37 16.78
N ILE A 193 10.32 0.04 16.99
CA ILE A 193 9.38 -0.85 16.34
C ILE A 193 7.95 -0.58 16.85
N ALA A 194 7.76 -0.45 18.17
CA ALA A 194 6.46 -0.14 18.75
C ALA A 194 5.90 1.19 18.22
N PHE A 195 6.74 2.22 18.06
CA PHE A 195 6.33 3.50 17.51
C PHE A 195 5.85 3.36 16.06
N MET A 196 6.57 2.61 15.22
CA MET A 196 6.16 2.42 13.83
C MET A 196 4.92 1.52 13.71
N ASP A 197 4.83 0.45 14.50
CA ASP A 197 3.68 -0.46 14.48
C ASP A 197 2.40 0.20 14.98
N LEU A 198 2.46 0.90 16.11
CA LEU A 198 1.31 1.55 16.72
C LEU A 198 0.98 2.88 16.03
N GLY A 199 1.98 3.62 15.56
CA GLY A 199 1.82 4.94 14.96
C GLY A 199 1.48 4.92 13.47
N ILE A 200 1.88 3.87 12.74
CA ILE A 200 1.71 3.81 11.28
C ILE A 200 0.86 2.59 10.89
N VAL A 201 1.28 1.38 11.29
CA VAL A 201 0.66 0.13 10.80
C VAL A 201 -0.75 -0.05 11.36
N MET A 202 -0.94 0.13 12.66
CA MET A 202 -2.23 -0.04 13.31
C MET A 202 -3.30 0.94 12.80
N PRO A 203 -3.03 2.26 12.63
CA PRO A 203 -3.99 3.19 12.04
C PRO A 203 -4.35 2.83 10.60
N ALA A 204 -3.37 2.40 9.80
CA ALA A 204 -3.61 1.96 8.42
C ALA A 204 -4.48 0.69 8.34
N ALA A 205 -4.34 -0.21 9.32
CA ALA A 205 -5.11 -1.44 9.42
C ALA A 205 -6.50 -1.24 10.08
N SER A 206 -6.72 -0.13 10.78
CA SER A 206 -7.94 0.06 11.57
C SER A 206 -9.16 0.41 10.69
N PRO A 207 -10.37 -0.09 11.02
CA PRO A 207 -11.61 0.23 10.28
C PRO A 207 -11.95 1.72 10.17
N ALA A 208 -11.35 2.57 11.02
CA ALA A 208 -11.49 4.02 10.96
C ALA A 208 -10.94 4.63 9.66
N ALA A 209 -9.91 4.02 9.06
CA ALA A 209 -9.38 4.43 7.76
C ALA A 209 -10.37 4.15 6.59
N GLY A 210 -11.37 3.28 6.81
CA GLY A 210 -12.37 2.88 5.83
C GLY A 210 -13.66 3.69 5.82
N ARG A 211 -13.78 4.76 6.61
CA ARG A 211 -14.96 5.65 6.63
C ARG A 211 -14.70 6.95 5.86
N CYS A 212 -14.29 6.85 4.61
CA CYS A 212 -14.58 7.90 3.62
C CYS A 212 -15.88 7.52 2.88
N SER A 213 -16.88 8.36 3.08
CA SER A 213 -18.31 8.24 2.76
C SER A 213 -18.72 7.48 1.49
N PRO A 214 -19.74 6.61 1.54
CA PRO A 214 -20.59 6.42 0.38
C PRO A 214 -21.42 7.69 0.19
N ALA A 215 -21.23 8.36 -0.94
CA ALA A 215 -22.15 9.40 -1.42
C ALA A 215 -23.61 8.88 -1.37
N PRO A 216 -24.59 9.76 -1.10
CA PRO A 216 -25.98 9.34 -0.96
C PRO A 216 -26.47 8.74 -2.28
N ARG A 217 -26.98 7.50 -2.22
CA ARG A 217 -27.72 6.91 -3.34
C ARG A 217 -28.97 7.75 -3.56
N ALA A 218 -28.93 8.65 -4.54
CA ALA A 218 -30.14 9.16 -5.16
C ALA A 218 -30.88 7.96 -5.78
N ARG A 219 -31.87 7.45 -5.05
CA ARG A 219 -32.79 6.41 -5.50
C ARG A 219 -33.70 7.05 -6.56
N ALA A 220 -33.26 7.05 -7.81
CA ALA A 220 -34.15 7.23 -8.95
C ALA A 220 -34.97 5.95 -9.15
N SER A 221 -35.94 5.71 -8.28
CA SER A 221 -37.01 4.76 -8.58
C SER A 221 -37.90 5.39 -9.63
N ARG A 222 -37.71 4.93 -10.88
CA ARG A 222 -38.68 5.01 -11.97
C ARG A 222 -40.05 4.61 -11.43
N CYS A 223 -40.96 5.57 -11.35
CA CYS A 223 -42.37 5.31 -11.24
C CYS A 223 -42.89 4.96 -12.63
N THR A 224 -42.78 3.68 -13.00
CA THR A 224 -43.53 3.10 -14.14
C THR A 224 -43.99 1.70 -13.76
N ARG A 225 -45.10 1.64 -13.02
CA ARG A 225 -46.15 0.61 -13.07
C ARG A 225 -47.43 1.43 -13.24
N SER A 226 -48.35 1.16 -14.16
CA SER A 226 -48.78 -0.09 -14.78
C SER A 226 -49.65 0.25 -15.99
N TRP A 227 -49.66 -0.60 -17.03
CA TRP A 227 -50.90 -1.18 -17.55
C TRP A 227 -50.60 -2.28 -18.59
N PRO A 228 -51.14 -3.50 -18.43
CA PRO A 228 -50.98 -4.59 -19.39
C PRO A 228 -52.19 -4.72 -20.33
N GLY A 229 -51.91 -4.90 -21.62
CA GLY A 229 -52.81 -5.56 -22.57
C GLY A 229 -53.54 -4.62 -23.52
N LEU A 230 -53.15 -4.67 -24.80
CA LEU A 230 -54.00 -5.28 -25.82
C LEU A 230 -53.17 -5.61 -27.06
N ARG A 231 -53.52 -6.76 -27.63
CA ARG A 231 -52.93 -7.36 -28.81
C ARG A 231 -53.29 -6.57 -30.07
N SER A 232 -52.53 -6.86 -31.11
CA SER A 232 -53.03 -7.15 -32.46
C SER A 232 -52.89 -6.04 -33.53
N TRP A 233 -52.11 -6.40 -34.56
CA TRP A 233 -52.27 -6.09 -35.99
C TRP A 233 -51.62 -4.85 -36.61
N GLY A 234 -51.03 -5.07 -37.80
CA GLY A 234 -50.96 -4.06 -38.86
C GLY A 234 -49.56 -3.66 -39.29
N ARG A 235 -49.11 -4.21 -40.43
CA ARG A 235 -47.91 -3.88 -41.20
C ARG A 235 -48.02 -2.48 -41.90
N PRO A 236 -46.96 -2.00 -42.59
CA PRO A 236 -46.56 -0.58 -42.66
C PRO A 236 -47.00 0.17 -43.93
N SER A 237 -46.94 1.50 -43.89
CA SER A 237 -46.68 2.35 -45.07
C SER A 237 -46.34 3.80 -44.67
N ARG A 238 -45.20 4.30 -45.15
CA ARG A 238 -44.92 5.74 -45.41
C ARG A 238 -45.90 6.22 -46.52
N PRO A 239 -46.11 7.54 -46.85
CA PRO A 239 -45.12 8.63 -46.81
C PRO A 239 -45.62 10.09 -46.61
N TRP A 240 -44.62 10.99 -46.42
CA TRP A 240 -44.52 12.38 -46.94
C TRP A 240 -45.39 13.55 -46.40
N ALA A 241 -44.73 14.71 -46.45
CA ALA A 241 -45.24 16.09 -46.51
C ALA A 241 -45.56 16.84 -45.20
N SER A 242 -44.62 17.68 -44.78
CA SER A 242 -44.85 19.01 -44.18
C SER A 242 -45.55 19.94 -45.19
N PRO A 243 -46.34 20.97 -44.77
CA PRO A 243 -45.75 22.27 -44.44
C PRO A 243 -46.51 23.18 -43.42
N CYS A 244 -45.74 24.13 -42.87
CA CYS A 244 -46.08 25.51 -42.46
C CYS A 244 -47.52 25.88 -42.05
N ARG A 245 -47.67 26.44 -40.83
CA ARG A 245 -48.21 27.80 -40.64
C ARG A 245 -48.05 28.32 -39.21
N SER A 246 -47.45 29.50 -39.11
CA SER A 246 -47.57 30.46 -38.02
C SER A 246 -48.85 31.29 -38.22
N THR A 247 -49.66 31.45 -37.17
CA THR A 247 -50.58 32.59 -37.05
C THR A 247 -50.86 32.91 -35.58
N THR A 248 -50.39 34.09 -35.21
CA THR A 248 -50.77 34.99 -34.10
C THR A 248 -52.28 35.24 -33.97
N THR A 249 -52.79 35.37 -32.73
CA THR A 249 -53.61 36.47 -32.13
C THR A 249 -54.26 35.98 -30.80
N ARG A 250 -53.91 36.54 -29.62
CA ARG A 250 -54.70 37.51 -28.78
C ARG A 250 -56.16 37.06 -28.53
N THR A 251 -56.73 36.88 -27.32
CA THR A 251 -56.90 37.64 -26.04
C THR A 251 -58.25 37.14 -25.43
N PRO A 252 -58.81 37.59 -24.27
CA PRO A 252 -58.30 38.07 -22.96
C PRO A 252 -59.01 37.19 -21.84
N PRO A 253 -59.46 37.61 -20.63
CA PRO A 253 -59.42 38.88 -19.86
C PRO A 253 -58.14 39.11 -19.04
#